data_AF-A0A3P8FDG6-F1
#
_entry.id   AF-A0A3P8FDG6-F1
#
_cell.length_a   1.000
_cell.length_b   1.000
_cell.length_c   1.000
_cell.angle_alpha   90.00
_cell.angle_beta   90.00
_cell.angle_gamma   90.00
#
_symmetry.space_group_name_H-M   'P 1'
#
loop_
_entity.id
_entity.type
_entity.pdbx_description
1 polymer ?
#
loop_
_entity_poly.entity_id
_entity_poly.type
_entity_poly.pdbx_seq_one_letter_code
_entity_poly.pdbx_strand_id
1 'polypeptide(L)'
;MLENTSMDDNWKEIKETLTSMCQEVLGYKKQHHKEWIIMENLDSIQERKNKKTVISNSRTRTEKVKAQAEYTGASKQVKRSIRAVKYKYMREQAMTAEITAREGNMKELCQTMKKPSG
;
A
#
# COMPACT_ATOMS: atom_id res chain seq x y z
N MET A 1 47.31 3.30 21.89
CA MET A 1 46.05 3.87 22.41
C MET A 1 44.94 3.03 21.82
N LEU A 2 44.44 2.04 22.57
CA LEU A 2 43.26 1.29 22.17
C LEU A 2 42.08 2.03 22.77
N GLU A 3 41.41 2.76 21.89
CA GLU A 3 40.17 3.47 22.15
C GLU A 3 39.15 2.42 22.57
N ASN A 4 38.72 2.45 23.84
CA ASN A 4 37.64 1.63 24.35
C ASN A 4 36.35 2.11 23.67
N THR A 5 36.13 1.68 22.43
CA THR A 5 34.82 1.77 21.78
C THR A 5 33.83 1.15 22.76
N SER A 6 32.85 1.96 23.16
CA SER A 6 31.96 1.62 24.26
C SER A 6 31.33 0.25 23.98
N MET A 7 31.14 -0.58 25.00
CA MET A 7 30.45 -1.86 24.85
C MET A 7 29.08 -1.69 24.15
N ASP A 8 28.45 -0.53 24.33
CA ASP A 8 27.22 -0.14 23.66
C ASP A 8 27.39 0.08 22.15
N ASP A 9 28.50 0.66 21.72
CA ASP A 9 28.80 0.89 20.29
C ASP A 9 29.05 -0.44 19.58
N ASN A 10 29.78 -1.34 20.25
CA ASN A 10 30.06 -2.67 19.73
C ASN A 10 28.78 -3.53 19.64
N TRP A 11 27.89 -3.41 20.63
CA TRP A 11 26.58 -4.07 20.61
C TRP A 11 25.68 -3.52 19.51
N LYS A 12 25.73 -2.21 19.27
CA LYS A 12 24.98 -1.54 18.19
C LYS A 12 25.46 -2.02 16.82
N GLU A 13 26.77 -2.12 16.60
CA GLU A 13 27.35 -2.61 15.35
C GLU A 13 26.95 -4.06 15.05
N ILE A 14 26.98 -4.94 16.07
CA ILE A 14 26.52 -6.33 15.95
C ILE A 14 25.03 -6.37 15.56
N LYS A 15 24.20 -5.52 16.17
CA LYS A 15 22.77 -5.46 15.87
C LYS A 15 22.51 -4.97 14.44
N GLU A 16 23.27 -3.99 13.96
CA GLU A 16 23.17 -3.42 12.61
C GLU A 16 23.65 -4.40 11.54
N THR A 17 24.76 -5.12 11.77
CA THR A 17 25.24 -6.17 10.87
C THR A 17 24.27 -7.33 10.78
N LEU A 18 23.74 -7.80 11.91
CA LEU A 18 22.76 -8.89 11.93
C LEU A 18 21.45 -8.48 11.23
N THR A 19 21.03 -7.22 11.43
CA THR A 19 19.87 -6.64 10.74
C THR A 19 20.09 -6.54 9.23
N SER A 20 21.27 -6.09 8.80
CA SER A 20 21.64 -5.96 7.39
C SER A 20 21.69 -7.33 6.69
N MET A 21 22.27 -8.33 7.36
CA MET A 21 22.33 -9.71 6.85
C MET A 21 20.93 -10.32 6.72
N CYS A 22 20.06 -10.11 7.71
CA CYS A 22 18.66 -10.54 7.63
C CYS A 22 17.94 -9.86 6.45
N GLN A 23 18.23 -8.60 6.17
CA GLN A 23 17.61 -7.83 5.08
C GLN A 23 18.13 -8.23 3.70
N GLU A 24 19.39 -8.65 3.60
CA GLU A 24 19.98 -9.18 2.36
C GLU A 24 19.42 -10.57 2.04
N VAL A 25 19.35 -11.45 3.05
CA VAL A 25 18.88 -12.83 2.90
C VAL A 25 17.37 -12.91 2.70
N LEU A 26 16.59 -12.20 3.52
CA LEU A 26 15.12 -12.23 3.46
C LEU A 26 14.57 -11.20 2.46
N GLY A 27 15.39 -10.23 2.04
CA GLY A 27 14.96 -9.07 1.28
C GLY A 27 14.18 -8.09 2.16
N TYR A 28 14.34 -6.80 1.93
CA TYR A 28 13.31 -5.85 2.36
C TYR A 28 12.04 -6.13 1.56
N LYS A 29 10.94 -6.45 2.24
CA LYS A 29 9.62 -6.22 1.66
C LYS A 29 9.53 -4.71 1.48
N LYS A 30 9.90 -4.20 0.30
CA LYS A 30 9.63 -2.82 -0.07
C LYS A 30 8.15 -2.66 0.18
N GLN A 31 7.81 -1.97 1.26
CA GLN A 31 6.50 -1.36 1.39
C GLN A 31 6.53 -0.31 0.29
N HIS A 32 6.26 -0.75 -0.94
CA HIS A 32 5.66 0.09 -1.96
C HIS A 32 4.32 0.47 -1.35
N HIS A 33 4.38 1.42 -0.42
CA HIS A 33 3.28 1.71 0.43
C HIS A 33 2.36 2.55 -0.42
N LYS A 34 1.41 1.88 -1.08
CA LYS A 34 0.11 2.44 -1.43
C LYS A 34 0.13 3.80 -2.18
N GLU A 35 1.23 4.27 -2.78
CA GLU A 35 1.24 5.55 -3.50
C GLU A 35 0.24 5.56 -4.64
N TRP A 36 0.07 4.41 -5.31
CA TRP A 36 -0.95 4.20 -6.33
C TRP A 36 -2.40 4.30 -5.78
N ILE A 37 -2.62 4.08 -4.47
CA ILE A 37 -3.92 4.25 -3.83
C ILE A 37 -4.23 5.73 -3.59
N ILE A 38 -3.21 6.59 -3.45
CA ILE A 38 -3.36 7.92 -2.86
C ILE A 38 -4.04 8.91 -3.82
N MET A 39 -3.78 8.87 -5.13
CA MET A 39 -4.24 9.94 -6.03
C MET A 39 -5.71 9.79 -6.47
N GLU A 40 -6.07 8.65 -7.06
CA GLU A 40 -7.42 8.44 -7.62
C GLU A 40 -8.51 8.28 -6.54
N ASN A 41 -8.12 7.89 -5.32
CA ASN A 41 -9.09 7.70 -4.23
C ASN A 41 -9.29 8.93 -3.34
N LEU A 42 -8.39 9.92 -3.36
CA LEU A 42 -8.44 11.02 -2.39
C LEU A 42 -9.76 11.81 -2.47
N ASP A 43 -10.17 12.14 -3.70
CA ASP A 43 -11.39 12.92 -3.96
C ASP A 43 -12.64 12.17 -3.48
N SER A 44 -12.75 10.88 -3.81
CA SER A 44 -13.88 10.05 -3.36
C SER A 44 -13.90 9.85 -1.84
N ILE A 45 -12.73 9.79 -1.19
CA ILE A 45 -12.60 9.73 0.27
C ILE A 45 -13.06 11.05 0.89
N GLN A 46 -12.68 12.18 0.29
CA GLN A 46 -13.09 13.50 0.74
C GLN A 46 -14.60 13.71 0.57
N GLU A 47 -15.17 13.28 -0.55
CA GLU A 47 -16.61 13.32 -0.79
C GLU A 47 -17.38 12.49 0.24
N ARG A 48 -16.89 11.27 0.55
CA ARG A 48 -17.46 10.44 1.61
C ARG A 48 -17.41 11.12 2.98
N LYS A 49 -16.31 11.82 3.30
CA LYS A 49 -16.19 12.59 4.55
C LYS A 49 -17.20 13.73 4.60
N ASN A 50 -17.34 14.49 3.52
CA ASN A 50 -18.30 15.59 3.43
C ASN A 50 -19.74 15.08 3.66
N LYS A 51 -20.13 13.97 3.02
CA LYS A 51 -21.44 13.33 3.23
C LYS A 51 -21.65 12.86 4.66
N LYS A 52 -20.60 12.42 5.36
CA LYS A 52 -20.68 12.10 6.80
C LYS A 52 -20.96 13.34 7.65
N THR A 53 -20.39 14.49 7.30
CA THR A 53 -20.67 15.79 7.94
C THR A 53 -22.11 16.25 7.68
N VAL A 54 -22.65 16.00 6.48
CA VAL A 54 -24.07 16.29 6.19
C VAL A 54 -24.99 15.47 7.09
N ILE A 55 -24.68 14.20 7.36
CA ILE A 55 -25.43 13.37 8.31
C ILE A 55 -25.36 13.96 9.73
N SER A 56 -24.19 14.39 10.21
CA SER A 56 -24.08 14.95 11.57
C SER A 56 -24.87 16.25 11.73
N ASN A 57 -24.96 17.04 10.66
CA ASN A 57 -25.62 18.34 10.68
C ASN A 57 -27.13 18.27 10.39
N SER A 58 -27.64 17.11 9.97
CA SER A 58 -29.06 16.93 9.65
C SER A 58 -29.95 17.16 10.88
N ARG A 59 -30.99 17.99 10.72
CA ARG A 59 -31.86 18.43 11.82
C ARG A 59 -33.14 17.63 11.89
N THR A 60 -33.65 17.16 10.75
CA THR A 60 -34.87 16.36 10.68
C THR A 60 -34.56 14.89 10.38
N ARG A 61 -35.47 13.99 10.81
CA ARG A 61 -35.32 12.55 10.54
C ARG A 61 -35.29 12.25 9.03
N THR A 62 -36.05 12.99 8.24
CA THR A 62 -36.11 12.86 6.78
C THR A 62 -34.78 13.25 6.12
N GLU A 63 -34.19 14.38 6.52
CA GLU A 63 -32.85 14.80 6.05
C GLU A 63 -31.79 13.75 6.41
N LYS A 64 -31.82 13.24 7.64
CA LYS A 64 -30.87 12.23 8.11
C LYS A 64 -30.95 10.96 7.28
N VAL A 65 -32.15 10.48 6.97
CA VAL A 65 -32.35 9.29 6.13
C VAL A 65 -31.82 9.51 4.70
N LYS A 66 -32.08 10.67 4.09
CA LYS A 66 -31.54 11.00 2.76
C LYS A 66 -30.01 11.05 2.77
N ALA A 67 -29.42 11.78 3.72
CA ALA A 67 -27.96 11.89 3.85
C ALA A 67 -27.30 10.52 4.13
N GLN A 68 -27.95 9.64 4.90
CA GLN A 68 -27.50 8.28 5.16
C GLN A 68 -27.45 7.44 3.87
N ALA A 69 -28.45 7.57 3.01
CA ALA A 69 -28.50 6.89 1.72
C ALA A 69 -27.34 7.34 0.81
N GLU A 70 -27.10 8.65 0.72
CA GLU A 70 -26.00 9.22 -0.06
C GLU A 70 -24.62 8.79 0.44
N TYR A 71 -24.40 8.82 1.77
CA TYR A 71 -23.17 8.32 2.39
C TYR A 71 -22.94 6.85 2.08
N THR A 72 -24.00 6.05 2.11
CA THR A 72 -23.92 4.61 1.79
C THR A 72 -23.50 4.40 0.33
N GLY A 73 -24.03 5.20 -0.59
CA GLY A 73 -23.61 5.22 -2.00
C GLY A 73 -22.13 5.57 -2.16
N ALA A 74 -21.69 6.68 -1.57
CA ALA A 74 -20.30 7.13 -1.62
C ALA A 74 -19.34 6.11 -0.99
N SER A 75 -19.72 5.49 0.14
CA SER A 75 -18.88 4.46 0.77
C SER A 75 -18.77 3.19 -0.09
N LYS A 76 -19.79 2.83 -0.87
CA LYS A 76 -19.70 1.71 -1.83
C LYS A 76 -18.76 2.07 -2.97
N GLN A 77 -18.82 3.30 -3.48
CA GLN A 77 -17.96 3.79 -4.56
C GLN A 77 -16.48 3.77 -4.17
N VAL A 78 -16.12 4.28 -2.99
CA VAL A 78 -14.74 4.23 -2.46
C VAL A 78 -14.21 2.79 -2.38
N LYS A 79 -15.04 1.83 -1.93
CA LYS A 79 -14.62 0.42 -1.89
C LYS A 79 -14.37 -0.16 -3.29
N ARG A 80 -15.21 0.21 -4.27
CA ARG A 80 -15.06 -0.23 -5.67
C ARG A 80 -13.83 0.38 -6.31
N SER A 81 -13.57 1.68 -6.11
CA SER A 81 -12.40 2.35 -6.68
C SER A 81 -11.12 1.74 -6.13
N ILE A 82 -10.99 1.57 -4.81
CA ILE A 82 -9.82 0.91 -4.19
C ILE A 82 -9.59 -0.48 -4.78
N ARG A 83 -10.65 -1.25 -5.00
CA ARG A 83 -10.56 -2.58 -5.62
C ARG A 83 -10.13 -2.51 -7.08
N ALA A 84 -10.67 -1.57 -7.85
CA ALA A 84 -10.32 -1.38 -9.26
C ALA A 84 -8.84 -0.99 -9.43
N VAL A 85 -8.34 -0.04 -8.63
CA VAL A 85 -6.93 0.36 -8.71
C VAL A 85 -6.02 -0.81 -8.31
N LYS A 86 -6.42 -1.63 -7.33
CA LYS A 86 -5.67 -2.85 -6.97
C LYS A 86 -5.55 -3.82 -8.15
N TYR A 87 -6.65 -4.08 -8.84
CA TYR A 87 -6.64 -5.00 -9.98
C TYR A 87 -5.86 -4.44 -11.17
N LYS A 88 -5.96 -3.14 -11.45
CA LYS A 88 -5.18 -2.50 -12.51
C LYS A 88 -3.68 -2.66 -12.25
N TYR A 89 -3.24 -2.37 -11.03
CA TYR A 89 -1.85 -2.56 -10.62
C TYR A 89 -1.37 -4.02 -10.77
N MET A 90 -2.16 -4.98 -10.27
CA MET A 90 -1.80 -6.40 -10.40
C MET A 90 -1.72 -6.85 -11.86
N ARG A 91 -2.62 -6.34 -12.72
CA ARG A 91 -2.62 -6.63 -14.16
C ARG A 91 -1.37 -6.06 -14.84
N GLU A 92 -1.01 -4.81 -14.54
CA GLU A 92 0.20 -4.18 -15.10
C GLU A 92 1.46 -4.98 -14.73
N GLN A 93 1.58 -5.41 -13.47
CA GLN A 93 2.69 -6.27 -13.05
C GLN A 93 2.74 -7.61 -13.77
N ALA A 94 1.58 -8.27 -13.91
CA ALA A 94 1.50 -9.55 -14.61
C ALA A 94 1.88 -9.39 -16.10
N MET A 95 1.42 -8.30 -16.73
CA MET A 95 1.74 -7.99 -18.12
C MET A 95 3.24 -7.73 -18.31
N THR A 96 3.88 -6.96 -17.42
CA THR A 96 5.33 -6.76 -17.47
C THR A 96 6.08 -8.09 -17.34
N ALA A 97 5.70 -8.93 -16.37
CA ALA A 97 6.34 -10.23 -16.19
C ALA A 97 6.19 -11.13 -17.44
N GLU A 98 5.03 -11.11 -18.12
CA GLU A 98 4.79 -11.84 -19.36
C GLU A 98 5.66 -11.33 -20.52
N ILE A 99 5.81 -10.02 -20.68
CA ILE A 99 6.69 -9.41 -21.70
C ILE A 99 8.14 -9.85 -21.46
N THR A 100 8.64 -9.70 -20.24
CA THR A 100 10.00 -10.11 -19.84
C THR A 100 10.24 -11.61 -20.06
N ALA A 101 9.21 -12.45 -19.88
CA ALA A 101 9.26 -13.89 -20.17
C ALA A 101 9.53 -14.17 -21.65
N ARG A 102 8.79 -13.48 -22.51
CA ARG A 102 8.86 -13.66 -23.96
C ARG A 102 10.16 -13.11 -24.55
N GLU A 103 10.72 -12.07 -23.95
CA GLU A 103 12.02 -11.49 -24.33
C GLU A 103 13.22 -12.36 -23.91
N GLY A 104 13.00 -13.49 -23.24
CA GLY A 104 14.06 -14.44 -22.88
C GLY A 104 14.92 -14.01 -21.69
N ASN A 105 14.56 -12.94 -20.99
CA ASN A 105 15.31 -12.40 -19.86
C ASN A 105 14.94 -13.13 -18.54
N MET A 106 15.28 -14.42 -18.46
CA MET A 106 14.89 -15.34 -17.38
C MET A 106 15.29 -14.88 -15.95
N LYS A 107 16.32 -14.03 -15.83
CA LYS A 107 16.80 -13.51 -14.54
C LYS A 107 15.81 -12.53 -13.91
N GLU A 108 15.16 -11.68 -14.72
CA GLU A 108 14.14 -10.73 -14.25
C GLU A 108 12.78 -11.41 -14.02
N LEU A 109 12.46 -12.43 -14.81
CA LEU A 109 11.27 -13.27 -14.60
C LEU A 109 11.25 -13.95 -13.23
N CYS A 110 12.42 -14.45 -12.78
CA CYS A 110 12.56 -15.09 -11.47
C CYS A 110 12.42 -14.07 -10.31
N GLN A 111 12.85 -12.83 -10.51
CA GLN A 111 12.71 -11.75 -9.53
C GLN A 111 11.26 -11.23 -9.41
N THR A 112 10.51 -11.22 -10.52
CA THR A 112 9.12 -10.77 -10.57
C THR A 112 8.13 -11.84 -10.06
N MET A 113 8.35 -13.13 -10.35
CA MET A 113 7.53 -14.23 -9.82
C MET A 113 7.71 -14.54 -8.33
N LYS A 114 8.83 -14.15 -7.71
CA LYS A 114 9.00 -14.28 -6.25
C LYS A 114 8.09 -13.34 -5.44
N LYS A 115 7.34 -12.43 -6.07
CA LYS A 115 6.59 -11.34 -5.40
C LYS A 115 5.07 -11.45 -5.19
N PRO A 116 4.29 -12.51 -5.53
CA PRO A 116 2.85 -12.48 -5.25
C PRO A 116 2.43 -13.06 -3.90
N SER A 117 3.36 -13.57 -3.07
CA SER A 117 3.01 -14.14 -1.76
C SER A 117 3.21 -13.12 -0.63
N GLY A 118 2.14 -12.37 -0.34
CA GLY A 118 1.98 -11.66 0.94
C GLY A 118 1.19 -10.38 0.85
#